data_AF-A0A2V9D7V7-F1
#
_entry.id   AF-A0A2V9D7V7-F1
#
_cell.length_a   1.000
_cell.length_b   1.000
_cell.length_c   1.000
_cell.angle_alpha   90.00
_cell.angle_beta   90.00
_cell.angle_gamma   90.00
#
_symmetry.space_group_name_H-M   'P 1'
#
loop_
_entity.id
_entity.type
_entity.pdbx_description
1 polymer ?
#
loop_
_entity_poly.entity_id
_entity_poly.type
_entity_poly.pdbx_seq_one_letter_code
_entity_poly.pdbx_strand_id
1 'polypeptide(L)'
;MEAKIHRSAWKTLLAFAIIYFVWGSTFLAIRVGVREVPPFLLAAMRFLIAGLVLYGWMIAQGERSPSGRQWTSACLLAILIFVFDYGLLFWAEQRVPSGIAAVMMATIPVFMALSEIIFL
;
A
#
# COMPACT_ATOMS: atom_id res chain seq x y z
N MET A 1 -34.73 3.11 9.54
CA MET A 1 -34.94 3.13 8.07
C MET A 1 -33.56 3.19 7.43
N GLU A 2 -32.93 2.04 7.21
CA GLU A 2 -31.59 1.97 6.61
C GLU A 2 -31.70 2.30 5.12
N ALA A 3 -31.10 3.40 4.69
CA ALA A 3 -30.98 3.73 3.29
C ALA A 3 -30.04 2.72 2.64
N LYS A 4 -30.59 1.71 1.93
CA LYS A 4 -29.83 0.86 1.01
C LYS A 4 -29.19 1.76 -0.04
N ILE A 5 -27.91 2.09 0.15
CA ILE A 5 -27.10 2.77 -0.85
C ILE A 5 -27.01 1.82 -2.05
N HIS A 6 -27.85 2.04 -3.06
CA HIS A 6 -27.76 1.34 -4.33
C HIS A 6 -26.53 1.88 -5.09
N ARG A 7 -25.32 1.53 -4.63
CA ARG A 7 -24.09 1.78 -5.39
C ARG A 7 -24.26 1.04 -6.71
N SER A 8 -24.32 1.80 -7.81
CA SER A 8 -24.38 1.25 -9.17
C SER A 8 -23.30 0.16 -9.31
N ALA A 9 -23.73 -1.09 -9.56
CA ALA A 9 -22.84 -2.25 -9.63
C ALA A 9 -21.68 -2.02 -10.61
N TRP A 10 -21.93 -1.26 -11.67
CA TRP A 10 -20.93 -0.84 -12.64
C TRP A 10 -19.79 0.01 -12.03
N LYS A 11 -20.13 0.97 -11.16
CA LYS A 11 -19.12 1.79 -10.47
C LYS A 11 -18.23 0.94 -9.55
N THR A 12 -18.83 -0.03 -8.88
CA THR A 12 -18.09 -1.00 -8.05
C THR A 12 -17.16 -1.86 -8.90
N LEU A 13 -17.65 -2.41 -10.01
CA LEU A 13 -16.86 -3.22 -10.93
C LEU A 13 -15.67 -2.42 -11.50
N LEU A 14 -15.91 -1.18 -11.89
CA LEU A 14 -14.87 -0.29 -12.39
C LEU A 14 -13.82 0.02 -11.32
N ALA A 15 -14.23 0.27 -10.08
CA ALA A 15 -13.30 0.49 -8.98
C ALA A 15 -12.41 -0.75 -8.73
N PHE A 16 -12.98 -1.95 -8.74
CA PHE A 16 -12.22 -3.19 -8.63
C PHE A 16 -11.25 -3.38 -9.80
N ALA A 17 -11.69 -3.11 -11.04
CA ALA A 17 -10.83 -3.20 -12.21
C ALA A 17 -9.62 -2.25 -12.10
N ILE A 18 -9.84 -1.00 -11.67
CA ILE A 18 -8.77 -0.03 -11.45
C ILE A 18 -7.82 -0.54 -10.36
N ILE A 19 -8.35 -1.01 -9.23
CA ILE A 19 -7.51 -1.53 -8.14
C ILE A 19 -6.68 -2.70 -8.67
N TYR A 20 -7.27 -3.72 -9.28
CA TYR A 20 -6.53 -4.89 -9.75
C TYR A 20 -5.49 -4.54 -10.80
N PHE A 21 -5.78 -3.60 -11.69
CA PHE A 21 -4.82 -3.19 -12.71
C PHE A 21 -3.66 -2.38 -12.11
N VAL A 22 -3.95 -1.38 -11.27
CA VAL A 22 -2.93 -0.51 -10.65
C VAL A 22 -2.10 -1.26 -9.61
N TRP A 23 -2.72 -2.09 -8.78
CA TRP A 23 -2.00 -2.92 -7.80
C TRP A 23 -1.29 -4.10 -8.46
N GLY A 24 -1.93 -4.79 -9.42
CA GLY A 24 -1.27 -5.90 -10.12
C GLY A 24 -0.04 -5.45 -10.90
N SER A 25 -0.13 -4.32 -11.61
CA SER A 25 1.01 -3.75 -12.34
C SER A 25 2.12 -3.22 -11.43
N THR A 26 1.82 -2.90 -10.16
CA THR A 26 2.82 -2.44 -9.18
C THR A 26 3.93 -3.46 -8.96
N PHE A 27 3.62 -4.75 -8.81
CA PHE A 27 4.63 -5.80 -8.66
C PHE A 27 5.53 -5.91 -9.89
N LEU A 28 4.97 -5.76 -11.09
CA LEU A 28 5.79 -5.74 -12.30
C LEU A 28 6.71 -4.50 -12.33
N ALA A 29 6.18 -3.33 -11.99
CA ALA A 29 6.94 -2.08 -11.98
C ALA A 29 8.08 -2.12 -10.94
N ILE A 30 7.86 -2.71 -9.77
CA ILE A 30 8.89 -2.91 -8.75
C ILE A 30 9.98 -3.81 -9.31
N ARG A 31 9.64 -5.01 -9.79
CA ARG A 31 10.59 -5.97 -10.38
C ARG A 31 11.44 -5.37 -11.49
N VAL A 32 10.88 -4.50 -12.31
CA VAL A 32 11.62 -3.78 -13.35
C VAL A 32 12.50 -2.70 -12.74
N GLY A 33 11.97 -1.87 -11.83
CA GLY A 33 12.70 -0.76 -11.22
C GLY A 33 13.89 -1.21 -10.35
N VAL A 34 13.76 -2.31 -9.61
CA VAL A 34 14.84 -2.82 -8.74
C VAL A 34 16.02 -3.41 -9.49
N ARG A 35 15.92 -3.55 -10.83
CA ARG A 35 17.06 -3.93 -11.69
C ARG A 35 18.04 -2.77 -11.88
N GLU A 36 17.54 -1.54 -11.88
CA GLU A 36 18.31 -0.33 -12.17
C GLU A 36 18.60 0.48 -10.91
N VAL A 37 17.70 0.43 -9.93
CA VAL A 37 17.76 1.24 -8.70
C VAL A 37 17.79 0.32 -7.48
N PRO A 38 18.64 0.58 -6.47
CA PRO A 38 18.61 -0.17 -5.23
C PRO A 38 17.20 -0.23 -4.62
N PRO A 39 16.76 -1.40 -4.10
CA PRO A 39 15.36 -1.65 -3.73
C PRO A 39 14.83 -0.67 -2.68
N PHE A 40 15.61 -0.43 -1.63
CA PHE A 40 15.23 0.49 -0.56
C PHE A 40 15.20 1.94 -1.03
N LEU A 41 16.06 2.33 -1.97
CA LEU A 41 16.04 3.67 -2.54
C LEU A 41 14.80 3.87 -3.41
N LEU A 42 14.45 2.90 -4.24
CA LEU A 42 13.24 2.94 -5.06
C LEU A 42 11.98 3.01 -4.19
N ALA A 43 11.92 2.21 -3.13
CA ALA A 43 10.83 2.25 -2.14
C ALA A 43 10.77 3.63 -1.45
N ALA A 44 11.90 4.13 -0.95
CA ALA A 44 11.98 5.42 -0.28
C ALA A 44 11.51 6.57 -1.18
N MET A 45 11.99 6.64 -2.43
CA MET A 45 11.55 7.65 -3.39
C MET A 45 10.05 7.56 -3.65
N ARG A 46 9.51 6.36 -3.90
CA ARG A 46 8.09 6.15 -4.17
C ARG A 46 7.21 6.63 -3.02
N PHE A 47 7.51 6.21 -1.79
CA PHE A 47 6.68 6.53 -0.63
C PHE A 47 6.89 7.95 -0.12
N LEU A 48 8.10 8.51 -0.25
CA LEU A 48 8.36 9.91 0.10
C LEU A 48 7.62 10.86 -0.83
N ILE A 49 7.65 10.62 -2.15
CA ILE A 49 6.90 11.44 -3.12
C ILE A 49 5.40 11.34 -2.83
N ALA A 50 4.85 10.13 -2.64
CA ALA A 50 3.45 9.94 -2.31
C ALA A 50 3.06 10.64 -1.00
N GLY A 51 3.90 10.51 0.04
CA GLY A 51 3.69 11.15 1.34
C GLY A 51 3.71 12.68 1.25
N LEU A 52 4.65 13.27 0.50
CA LEU A 52 4.71 14.71 0.29
C LEU A 52 3.51 15.24 -0.51
N VAL A 53 3.08 14.51 -1.53
CA VAL A 53 1.88 14.87 -2.31
C VAL A 53 0.64 14.84 -1.42
N LEU A 54 0.44 13.78 -0.62
CA LEU A 54 -0.70 13.66 0.28
C LEU A 54 -0.65 14.71 1.41
N TYR A 55 0.53 14.99 1.95
CA TYR A 55 0.71 16.02 2.97
C TYR A 55 0.46 17.43 2.42
N GLY A 56 0.95 17.72 1.21
CA GLY A 56 0.68 18.98 0.51
C GLY A 56 -0.80 19.14 0.19
N TRP A 57 -1.47 18.06 -0.23
CA TRP A 57 -2.91 18.05 -0.47
C TRP A 57 -3.72 18.32 0.81
N MET A 58 -3.33 17.71 1.93
CA MET A 58 -3.94 17.96 3.23
C MET A 58 -3.82 19.44 3.63
N ILE A 59 -2.63 20.03 3.49
CA ILE A 59 -2.43 21.46 3.77
C ILE A 59 -3.29 22.32 2.83
N ALA A 60 -3.37 21.97 1.54
CA ALA A 60 -4.16 22.70 0.55
C ALA A 60 -5.67 22.68 0.84
N GLN A 61 -6.18 21.63 1.48
CA GLN A 61 -7.57 21.57 1.94
C GLN A 61 -7.83 22.34 3.24
N GLY A 62 -6.79 22.88 3.88
CA GLY A 62 -6.91 23.63 5.13
C GLY A 62 -7.02 22.75 6.38
N GLU A 63 -6.73 21.45 6.26
CA GLU A 63 -6.68 20.55 7.40
C GLU A 63 -5.58 20.99 8.39
N ARG A 64 -5.86 20.81 9.68
CA ARG A 64 -4.88 21.08 10.73
C ARG A 64 -3.72 20.10 10.61
N SER A 65 -2.49 20.61 10.70
CA SER A 65 -1.30 19.78 10.76
C SER A 65 -1.41 18.73 11.88
N PRO A 66 -0.90 17.50 11.67
CA PRO A 66 -0.97 16.46 12.68
C PRO A 66 -0.27 16.91 13.97
N SER A 67 -0.87 16.57 15.11
CA SER A 67 -0.24 16.72 16.42
C SER A 67 1.01 15.85 16.55
N GLY A 68 1.90 16.17 17.49
CA GLY A 68 3.11 15.37 17.73
C GLY A 68 2.81 13.88 17.98
N ARG A 69 1.74 13.56 18.70
CA ARG A 69 1.31 12.16 18.91
C ARG A 69 0.88 11.49 17.60
N GLN A 70 0.15 12.20 16.74
CA GLN A 70 -0.25 11.68 15.43
C GLN A 70 0.96 11.46 14.52
N TRP A 71 1.94 12.36 14.55
CA TRP A 71 3.22 12.15 13.85
C TRP A 71 3.95 10.92 14.34
N THR A 72 4.07 10.71 15.65
CA THR A 72 4.71 9.49 16.19
C THR A 72 3.97 8.23 15.77
N SER A 73 2.63 8.21 15.85
CA SER A 73 1.83 7.07 15.39
C SER A 73 1.97 6.85 13.87
N ALA A 74 2.00 7.91 13.08
CA ALA A 74 2.20 7.83 11.64
C ALA A 74 3.60 7.31 11.28
N CYS A 75 4.64 7.77 11.98
CA CYS A 75 6.01 7.28 11.80
C CYS A 75 6.13 5.80 12.15
N LEU A 76 5.52 5.36 13.26
CA LEU A 76 5.51 3.94 13.64
C LEU A 76 4.82 3.08 12.58
N LEU A 77 3.65 3.52 12.12
CA LEU A 77 2.89 2.82 11.08
C LEU A 77 3.66 2.80 9.75
N ALA A 78 4.29 3.92 9.38
CA ALA A 78 5.11 4.05 8.18
C ALA A 78 6.32 3.11 8.22
N ILE A 79 6.97 2.96 9.38
CA ILE A 79 8.06 2.00 9.54
C ILE A 79 7.54 0.58 9.33
N LEU A 80 6.47 0.19 10.02
CA LEU A 80 5.91 -1.16 9.91
C LEU A 80 5.44 -1.50 8.49
N ILE A 81 4.74 -0.60 7.83
CA ILE A 81 4.18 -0.86 6.49
C ILE A 81 5.24 -0.67 5.41
N PHE A 82 5.97 0.45 5.40
CA PHE A 82 6.84 0.76 4.25
C PHE A 82 8.22 0.15 4.37
N VAL A 83 8.76 0.00 5.58
CA VAL A 83 10.10 -0.60 5.77
C VAL A 83 10.00 -2.11 5.88
N PHE A 84 9.13 -2.62 6.76
CA PHE A 84 9.04 -4.07 6.95
C PHE A 84 8.24 -4.74 5.84
N ASP A 85 7.00 -4.33 5.57
CA ASP A 85 6.19 -4.98 4.52
C ASP A 85 6.74 -4.66 3.11
N TYR A 86 6.64 -3.41 2.66
CA TYR A 86 7.08 -3.06 1.30
C TYR A 86 8.60 -3.10 1.09
N GLY A 87 9.41 -2.77 2.09
CA GLY A 87 10.87 -2.82 1.95
C GLY A 87 11.37 -4.26 1.75
N LEU A 88 10.80 -5.24 2.48
CA LEU A 88 11.08 -6.65 2.27
C LEU A 88 10.53 -7.13 0.92
N LEU A 89 9.36 -6.65 0.49
CA LEU A 89 8.82 -6.96 -0.84
C LEU A 89 9.79 -6.52 -1.96
N PHE A 90 10.24 -5.27 -1.95
CA PHE A 90 11.19 -4.75 -2.96
C PHE A 90 12.51 -5.52 -2.92
N TRP A 91 12.97 -5.88 -1.72
CA TRP A 91 14.17 -6.69 -1.56
C TRP A 91 13.99 -8.09 -2.15
N ALA A 92 12.87 -8.76 -1.84
CA ALA A 92 12.54 -10.10 -2.35
C ALA A 92 12.37 -10.11 -3.87
N GLU A 93 11.77 -9.06 -4.43
CA GLU A 93 11.59 -8.87 -5.87
C GLU A 93 12.89 -8.67 -6.65
N GLN A 94 14.06 -8.62 -6.01
CA GLN A 94 15.33 -8.78 -6.74
C GLN A 94 15.56 -10.23 -7.19
N ARG A 95 14.98 -11.20 -6.47
CA ARG A 95 15.21 -12.65 -6.70
C ARG A 95 13.94 -13.37 -7.14
N VAL A 96 12.78 -12.88 -6.70
CA VAL A 96 11.47 -13.50 -6.94
C VAL A 96 10.78 -12.85 -8.15
N PRO A 97 10.20 -13.62 -9.08
CA PRO A 97 9.34 -13.10 -10.14
C PRO A 97 8.11 -12.36 -9.58
N SER A 98 7.72 -11.26 -10.22
CA SER A 98 6.59 -10.41 -9.79
C SER A 98 5.26 -11.16 -9.68
N GLY A 99 5.02 -12.17 -10.53
CA GLY A 99 3.82 -13.01 -10.43
C GLY A 99 3.77 -13.83 -9.14
N ILE A 100 4.92 -14.37 -8.69
CA ILE A 100 5.01 -15.11 -7.43
C ILE A 100 4.83 -14.15 -6.26
N ALA A 101 5.47 -12.97 -6.30
CA ALA A 101 5.31 -11.94 -5.29
C ALA A 101 3.84 -11.51 -5.13
N ALA A 102 3.13 -11.30 -6.25
CA ALA A 102 1.71 -10.94 -6.24
C ALA A 102 0.83 -12.04 -5.63
N VAL A 103 1.09 -13.32 -5.95
CA VAL A 103 0.35 -14.45 -5.36
C VAL A 103 0.60 -14.55 -3.86
N MET A 104 1.85 -14.37 -3.41
CA MET A 104 2.19 -14.38 -1.98
C MET A 104 1.46 -13.25 -1.24
N MET A 105 1.43 -12.03 -1.78
CA MET A 105 0.69 -10.91 -1.20
C MET A 105 -0.82 -11.14 -1.20
N ALA A 106 -1.36 -11.86 -2.19
CA ALA A 106 -2.77 -12.22 -2.22
C ALA A 106 -3.18 -13.17 -1.06
N THR A 107 -2.21 -13.76 -0.33
CA THR A 107 -2.48 -14.58 0.86
C THR A 107 -2.63 -13.77 2.16
N ILE A 108 -2.37 -12.45 2.15
CA ILE A 108 -2.53 -11.58 3.33
C ILE A 108 -3.87 -11.77 4.06
N PRO A 109 -5.03 -11.87 3.37
CA PRO A 109 -6.30 -12.09 4.05
C PRO A 109 -6.37 -13.38 4.87
N VAL A 110 -5.65 -14.42 4.46
CA VAL A 110 -5.58 -15.69 5.21
C VAL A 110 -4.84 -15.48 6.52
N PHE A 111 -3.69 -14.81 6.50
CA PHE A 111 -2.96 -14.48 7.72
C PHE A 111 -3.74 -13.52 8.63
N MET A 112 -4.48 -12.57 8.05
CA MET A 112 -5.38 -11.70 8.82
C MET A 112 -6.46 -12.50 9.54
N ALA A 113 -7.17 -13.39 8.84
CA ALA A 113 -8.21 -14.23 9.43
C ALA A 113 -7.66 -15.17 10.52
N LEU A 114 -6.49 -15.77 10.29
CA LEU A 114 -5.82 -16.58 11.31
C LEU A 114 -5.41 -15.77 12.54
N SER A 115 -4.88 -14.56 12.34
CA SER A 115 -4.51 -13.67 13.45
C SER A 115 -5.75 -13.24 14.25
N GLU A 116 -6.84 -12.91 13.57
CA GLU A 116 -8.13 -12.61 14.21
C GLU A 116 -8.57 -13.76 15.12
N ILE A 117 -8.61 -15.00 14.62
CA ILE A 117 -9.01 -16.17 15.41
C ILE A 117 -8.10 -16.44 16.63
N ILE A 118 -6.80 -16.13 16.52
CA ILE A 118 -5.83 -16.41 17.59
C ILE A 118 -5.84 -15.34 18.68
N PHE A 119 -6.05 -14.07 18.32
CA PHE A 119 -5.89 -12.94 19.23
C PHE A 119 -7.21 -12.30 19.70
N LEU A 120 -8.31 -12.52 18.98
CA LEU A 120 -9.64 -11.96 19.26
C LEU A 120 -10.66 -13.08 19.53
#